data_AF-A0A8W7PNK2-F1
#
_entry.id   AF-A0A8W7PNK2-F1
#
_cell.length_a   1.000
_cell.length_b   1.000
_cell.length_c   1.000
_cell.angle_alpha   90.00
_cell.angle_beta   90.00
_cell.angle_gamma   90.00
#
_symmetry.space_group_name_H-M   'P 1'
#
loop_
_entity.id
_entity.type
_entity.pdbx_description
1 polymer ?
#
loop_
_entity_poly.entity_id
_entity_poly.type
_entity_poly.pdbx_seq_one_letter_code
_entity_poly.pdbx_strand_id
1 'polypeptide(L)'
;MKEMVGGCCVCSDDRGWSENPLVYCDGQSCAVAVHQACYGIVTVPSGPWYCRKCESQERPARVRCELCPSRDGALKRTDNQGWAHVVCALYIPEVRFGNVTTMEPIILQLIPQERYNKSK
;
A
#
# COMPACT_ATOMS: atom_id res chain seq x y z
N MET A 1 -18.31 -5.35 15.54
CA MET A 1 -18.23 -4.22 14.59
C MET A 1 -16.80 -3.71 14.66
N LYS A 2 -15.97 -3.87 13.61
CA LYS A 2 -14.60 -3.32 13.64
C LYS A 2 -14.73 -1.80 13.67
N GLU A 3 -14.23 -1.16 14.71
CA GLU A 3 -14.08 0.29 14.75
C GLU A 3 -13.07 0.68 13.67
N MET A 4 -13.56 1.22 12.55
CA MET A 4 -12.75 1.67 11.43
C MET A 4 -12.21 3.07 11.77
N VAL A 5 -11.21 3.14 12.64
CA VAL A 5 -10.56 4.41 13.00
C VAL A 5 -9.63 4.85 11.86
N GLY A 6 -10.02 5.92 11.16
CA GLY A 6 -9.09 6.88 10.55
C GLY A 6 -8.73 6.69 9.08
N GLY A 7 -9.56 7.23 8.18
CA GLY A 7 -9.17 7.73 6.86
C GLY A 7 -8.36 6.82 5.94
N CYS A 8 -7.76 7.42 4.91
CA CYS A 8 -6.86 6.72 4.02
C CYS A 8 -5.46 6.62 4.63
N CYS A 9 -4.94 5.40 4.80
CA CYS A 9 -3.60 5.15 5.33
C CYS A 9 -2.45 5.50 4.37
N VAL A 10 -2.75 6.12 3.23
CA VAL A 10 -1.78 6.60 2.24
C VAL A 10 -1.69 8.12 2.23
N CYS A 11 -2.83 8.83 2.18
CA CYS A 11 -2.85 10.31 2.06
C CYS A 11 -3.29 11.06 3.32
N SER A 12 -3.71 10.35 4.37
CA SER A 12 -4.18 10.92 5.65
C SER A 12 -5.48 11.75 5.58
N ASP A 13 -6.18 11.79 4.44
CA ASP A 13 -7.54 12.34 4.36
C ASP A 13 -8.55 11.33 4.95
N ASP A 14 -9.46 11.84 5.77
CA ASP A 14 -10.47 11.07 6.51
C ASP A 14 -11.75 10.82 5.72
N ARG A 15 -11.95 11.49 4.58
CA ARG A 15 -13.20 11.45 3.80
C ARG A 15 -13.05 10.66 2.51
N GLY A 16 -14.03 9.81 2.20
CA GLY A 16 -14.24 9.27 0.87
C GLY A 16 -15.06 10.23 -0.01
N TRP A 17 -14.88 10.14 -1.33
CA TRP A 17 -15.56 10.97 -2.32
C TRP A 17 -16.34 10.08 -3.30
N SER A 18 -17.36 10.61 -3.99
CA SER A 18 -18.16 9.81 -4.94
C SER A 18 -17.32 9.22 -6.08
N GLU A 19 -16.35 9.98 -6.59
CA GLU A 19 -15.44 9.54 -7.67
C GLU A 19 -14.14 8.89 -7.16
N ASN A 20 -13.87 9.00 -5.86
CA ASN A 20 -12.68 8.44 -5.24
C ASN A 20 -13.03 7.96 -3.82
N PRO A 21 -13.83 6.87 -3.71
CA PRO A 21 -14.33 6.42 -2.43
C PRO A 21 -13.22 5.82 -1.58
N LEU A 22 -13.44 5.82 -0.27
CA LEU A 22 -12.60 5.11 0.68
C LEU A 22 -13.01 3.63 0.69
N VAL A 23 -12.08 2.74 0.39
CA VAL A 23 -12.28 1.29 0.31
C VAL A 23 -11.57 0.62 1.47
N TYR A 24 -12.30 -0.26 2.17
CA TYR A 24 -11.82 -0.97 3.36
C TYR A 24 -11.52 -2.43 3.03
N CYS A 25 -10.40 -2.95 3.54
CA CYS A 25 -10.06 -4.35 3.39
C CYS A 25 -10.88 -5.24 4.32
N ASP A 26 -11.55 -6.24 3.75
CA ASP A 26 -12.33 -7.26 4.47
C ASP A 26 -11.47 -8.39 5.05
N GLY A 27 -10.14 -8.26 4.95
CA GLY A 27 -9.20 -9.23 5.53
C GLY A 27 -9.31 -9.32 7.06
N GLN A 28 -9.19 -10.54 7.58
CA GLN A 28 -9.17 -10.78 9.02
C GLN A 28 -8.01 -10.02 9.67
N SER A 29 -8.30 -9.24 10.71
CA SER A 29 -7.33 -8.38 11.40
C SER A 29 -6.56 -7.40 10.49
N CYS A 30 -7.11 -7.06 9.32
CA CYS A 30 -6.61 -5.99 8.47
C CYS A 30 -7.30 -4.66 8.80
N ALA A 31 -6.52 -3.59 8.86
CA ALA A 31 -6.96 -2.21 9.06
C ALA A 31 -6.67 -1.31 7.85
N VAL A 32 -6.42 -1.90 6.68
CA VAL A 32 -6.16 -1.13 5.46
C VAL A 32 -7.46 -0.47 4.99
N ALA A 33 -7.44 0.86 4.97
CA ALA A 33 -8.43 1.72 4.37
C ALA A 33 -7.70 2.67 3.40
N VAL A 34 -8.11 2.67 2.13
CA VAL A 34 -7.43 3.44 1.08
C VAL A 34 -8.43 4.05 0.13
N HIS A 35 -8.16 5.25 -0.37
CA HIS A 35 -8.90 5.72 -1.53
C HIS A 35 -8.62 4.84 -2.74
N GLN A 36 -9.62 4.72 -3.62
CA GLN A 36 -9.48 4.03 -4.90
C GLN A 36 -8.20 4.46 -5.63
N ALA A 37 -8.01 5.78 -5.80
CA ALA A 37 -6.85 6.35 -6.47
C ALA A 37 -5.55 6.25 -5.66
N CYS A 38 -5.62 6.21 -4.32
CA CYS A 38 -4.42 6.09 -3.48
C CYS A 38 -3.80 4.69 -3.49
N TYR A 39 -4.51 3.68 -4.01
CA TYR A 39 -4.03 2.31 -4.07
C TYR A 39 -4.05 1.70 -5.49
N GLY A 40 -4.57 2.45 -6.47
CA GLY A 40 -4.70 1.99 -7.84
C GLY A 40 -5.75 0.90 -8.02
N ILE A 41 -6.89 1.02 -7.32
CA ILE A 41 -8.03 0.12 -7.49
C ILE A 41 -8.73 0.49 -8.80
N VAL A 42 -8.65 -0.36 -9.82
CA VAL A 42 -9.21 -0.08 -11.15
C VAL A 42 -10.72 0.06 -11.11
N THR A 43 -11.40 -0.86 -10.40
CA THR A 43 -12.85 -0.85 -10.24
C THR A 43 -13.17 -1.14 -8.78
N VAL A 44 -13.99 -0.28 -8.17
CA VAL A 44 -14.48 -0.51 -6.80
C VAL A 44 -15.38 -1.74 -6.82
N PRO A 45 -15.12 -2.77 -6.00
CA PRO A 45 -15.92 -3.99 -6.02
C PRO A 45 -17.30 -3.76 -5.41
N SER A 46 -18.30 -4.48 -5.91
CA SER A 46 -19.66 -4.52 -5.35
C SER A 46 -19.79 -5.48 -4.15
N GLY A 47 -18.69 -6.13 -3.75
CA GLY A 47 -18.62 -7.12 -2.68
C GLY A 47 -17.29 -7.00 -1.93
N PRO A 48 -16.85 -8.06 -1.23
CA PRO A 48 -15.64 -8.01 -0.42
C PRO A 48 -14.42 -7.56 -1.21
N TRP A 49 -13.62 -6.69 -0.60
CA TRP A 49 -12.35 -6.25 -1.15
C TRP A 49 -11.19 -6.67 -0.25
N TYR A 50 -10.10 -7.14 -0.86
CA TYR A 50 -8.89 -7.52 -0.13
C TYR A 50 -7.71 -6.73 -0.69
N CYS A 51 -6.93 -6.12 0.20
CA CYS A 51 -5.66 -5.52 -0.21
C CYS A 51 -4.67 -6.62 -0.62
N ARG A 52 -3.63 -6.26 -1.38
CA ARG A 52 -2.65 -7.24 -1.89
C ARG A 52 -2.01 -8.09 -0.79
N LYS A 53 -1.83 -7.54 0.42
CA LYS A 53 -1.33 -8.28 1.60
C LYS A 53 -2.28 -9.41 2.01
N CYS A 54 -3.59 -9.17 1.99
CA CYS A 54 -4.59 -10.16 2.40
C CYS A 54 -4.92 -11.16 1.27
N GLU A 55 -4.77 -10.76 0.00
CA GLU A 55 -4.85 -11.68 -1.13
C GLU A 55 -3.63 -12.62 -1.22
N SER A 56 -2.50 -12.19 -0.67
CA SER A 56 -1.28 -12.99 -0.67
C SER A 56 -1.42 -14.25 0.19
N GLN A 57 -0.98 -15.38 -0.36
CA GLN A 57 -0.86 -16.64 0.37
C GLN A 57 0.46 -16.74 1.17
N GLU A 58 1.28 -15.70 1.15
CA GLU A 58 2.55 -15.67 1.88
C GLU A 58 2.34 -15.58 3.39
N ARG A 59 3.28 -16.14 4.15
CA ARG A 59 3.27 -16.04 5.62
C ARG A 59 3.28 -14.55 6.02
N PRO A 60 2.42 -14.09 6.94
CA PRO A 60 2.32 -12.67 7.32
C PRO A 60 3.67 -12.06 7.75
N ALA A 61 4.56 -12.84 8.36
CA ALA A 61 5.89 -12.40 8.76
C ALA A 61 6.82 -12.03 7.59
N ARG A 62 6.52 -12.46 6.36
CA ARG A 62 7.27 -12.15 5.14
C ARG A 62 6.70 -10.95 4.38
N VAL A 63 5.44 -10.60 4.61
CA VAL A 63 4.77 -9.47 3.96
C VAL A 63 5.03 -8.19 4.74
N ARG A 64 6.18 -7.56 4.48
CA ARG A 64 6.68 -6.37 5.20
C ARG A 64 7.42 -5.43 4.25
N CYS A 65 7.28 -4.13 4.49
CA CYS A 65 7.92 -3.10 3.68
C CYS A 65 9.45 -3.21 3.75
N GLU A 66 10.11 -3.18 2.60
CA GLU A 66 11.58 -3.16 2.49
C GLU A 66 12.18 -1.77 2.71
N LEU A 67 11.35 -0.73 2.75
CA LEU A 67 11.77 0.68 2.80
C LEU A 67 11.58 1.33 4.17
N CYS A 68 10.92 0.66 5.12
CA CYS A 68 10.67 1.19 6.46
C CYS A 68 10.40 0.07 7.47
N PRO A 69 10.54 0.32 8.80
CA PRO A 69 10.33 -0.70 9.83
C PRO A 69 8.85 -0.99 10.16
N SER A 70 7.90 -0.18 9.66
CA SER A 70 6.47 -0.31 9.98
C SER A 70 5.85 -1.58 9.39
N ARG A 71 4.95 -2.22 10.14
CA ARG A 71 4.29 -3.51 9.76
C ARG A 71 2.89 -3.36 9.17
N ASP A 72 2.29 -2.20 9.38
CA ASP A 72 0.93 -1.87 8.98
C ASP A 72 0.93 -0.82 7.88
N GLY A 73 -0.16 -0.78 7.12
CA GLY A 73 -0.32 0.12 5.98
C GLY A 73 -0.61 -0.63 4.68
N ALA A 74 -0.84 0.15 3.63
CA ALA A 74 -1.16 -0.35 2.31
C ALA A 74 0.12 -0.76 1.56
N LEU A 75 0.26 -2.06 1.29
CA LEU A 75 1.42 -2.64 0.61
C LEU A 75 1.12 -3.02 -0.84
N LYS A 76 2.13 -2.95 -1.71
CA LYS A 76 2.13 -3.56 -3.05
C LYS A 76 3.40 -4.39 -3.24
N ARG A 77 3.36 -5.32 -4.21
CA ARG A 77 4.54 -6.09 -4.61
C ARG A 77 5.56 -5.17 -5.27
N THR A 78 6.82 -5.49 -5.05
CA THR A 78 7.95 -4.81 -5.68
C THR A 78 8.47 -5.57 -6.90
N ASP A 79 9.32 -4.94 -7.69
CA ASP A 79 10.03 -5.50 -8.84
C ASP A 79 11.03 -6.61 -8.47
N ASN A 80 11.44 -6.71 -7.21
CA ASN A 80 12.31 -7.75 -6.66
C ASN A 80 11.55 -8.85 -5.87
N GLN A 81 10.25 -9.03 -6.12
CA GLN A 81 9.36 -10.02 -5.47
C GLN A 81 9.11 -9.80 -3.96
N GLY A 82 9.53 -8.67 -3.41
CA GLY A 82 9.23 -8.26 -2.05
C GLY A 82 7.97 -7.39 -1.95
N TRP A 83 7.98 -6.49 -0.97
CA TRP A 83 6.83 -5.67 -0.60
C TRP A 83 7.30 -4.28 -0.18
N ALA A 84 6.55 -3.25 -0.59
CA ALA A 84 6.77 -1.88 -0.15
C ALA A 84 5.43 -1.19 0.11
N HIS A 85 5.43 -0.24 1.05
CA HIS A 85 4.25 0.60 1.25
C HIS A 85 4.06 1.54 0.06
N VAL A 86 2.81 1.75 -0.32
CA VAL A 86 2.46 2.76 -1.34
C VAL A 86 2.93 4.15 -0.90
N VAL A 87 2.74 4.50 0.38
CA VAL A 87 3.23 5.79 0.91
C VAL A 87 4.76 5.90 0.86
N CYS A 88 5.52 4.84 1.16
CA CYS A 88 6.97 4.87 1.01
C CYS A 88 7.38 5.10 -0.44
N ALA A 89 6.70 4.46 -1.38
CA ALA A 89 6.94 4.63 -2.81
C ALA A 89 6.62 6.05 -3.32
N LEU A 90 5.61 6.71 -2.75
CA LEU A 90 5.26 8.09 -3.09
C LEU A 90 6.27 9.11 -2.57
N TYR A 91 6.87 8.86 -1.40
CA TYR A 91 7.74 9.83 -0.72
C TYR A 91 9.24 9.62 -0.93
N ILE A 92 9.67 8.46 -1.48
CA ILE A 92 11.06 8.25 -1.88
C ILE A 92 11.21 8.65 -3.36
N PRO A 93 11.94 9.74 -3.67
CA PRO A 93 11.94 10.34 -5.01
C PRO A 93 12.41 9.44 -6.14
N GLU A 94 13.19 8.40 -5.86
CA GLU A 94 13.72 7.48 -6.85
C GLU A 94 12.79 6.29 -7.13
N VAL A 95 11.80 6.04 -6.27
CA VAL A 95 10.84 4.95 -6.45
C VAL A 95 9.87 5.28 -7.58
N ARG A 96 9.51 4.27 -8.38
CA ARG A 96 8.51 4.38 -9.45
C ARG A 96 7.44 3.33 -9.29
N PHE A 97 6.35 3.49 -10.03
CA PHE A 97 5.36 2.44 -10.24
C PHE A 97 5.47 1.95 -11.68
N GLY A 98 5.48 0.62 -11.89
CA GLY A 98 5.50 0.04 -13.23
C GLY A 98 4.26 0.42 -14.05
N ASN A 99 3.13 0.57 -13.38
CA ASN A 99 1.92 1.17 -13.92
C ASN A 99 1.34 2.15 -12.90
N VAL A 100 1.13 3.41 -13.30
CA VAL A 100 0.64 4.47 -12.41
C VAL A 100 -0.86 4.37 -12.11
N THR A 101 -1.63 3.74 -12.99
CA THR A 101 -3.08 3.52 -12.81
C THR A 101 -3.33 2.43 -11.77
N THR A 102 -2.62 1.30 -11.88
CA THR A 102 -2.75 0.18 -10.93
C THR A 102 -1.83 0.35 -9.72
N MET A 103 -0.89 1.30 -9.75
CA MET A 103 0.14 1.52 -8.73
C MET A 103 0.92 0.26 -8.38
N GLU A 104 1.25 -0.59 -9.36
CA GLU A 104 2.03 -1.81 -9.17
C GLU A 104 2.74 -2.28 -10.46
N PRO A 105 3.86 -3.03 -10.35
CA PRO A 105 4.66 -3.22 -9.13
C PRO A 105 5.36 -1.92 -8.71
N ILE A 106 5.78 -1.84 -7.46
CA ILE A 106 6.67 -0.78 -6.96
C ILE A 106 8.10 -1.09 -7.45
N ILE A 107 8.76 -0.13 -8.10
CA ILE A 107 10.08 -0.30 -8.70
C ILE A 107 11.13 0.30 -7.77
N LEU A 108 12.00 -0.55 -7.22
CA LEU A 108 13.04 -0.16 -6.26
C LEU A 108 14.44 -0.07 -6.88
N GLN A 109 14.67 -0.62 -8.07
CA GLN A 109 15.99 -0.71 -8.70
C GLN A 109 16.72 0.64 -8.88
N LEU A 110 16.00 1.76 -8.83
CA LEU A 110 16.56 3.11 -8.99
C LEU A 110 16.97 3.76 -7.65
N ILE A 111 16.70 3.12 -6.51
CA ILE A 111 17.07 3.67 -5.21
C ILE A 111 18.60 3.58 -5.04
N PRO A 112 19.31 4.70 -4.85
CA PRO A 112 20.75 4.70 -4.62
C PRO A 112 21.08 4.14 -3.22
N GLN A 113 22.22 3.47 -3.08
CA GLN A 113 22.62 2.76 -1.84
C GLN A 113 22.67 3.70 -0.61
N GLU A 114 22.98 4.97 -0.83
CA GLU A 114 23.03 6.02 0.18
C GLU A 114 21.68 6.31 0.86
N ARG A 115 20.56 5.90 0.25
CA ARG A 115 19.21 5.97 0.87
C ARG A 115 19.05 4.94 1.98
N TYR A 116 19.74 3.80 1.90
CA TYR A 116 19.72 2.75 2.93
C TYR A 116 20.72 3.03 4.06
N ASN A 117 21.77 3.80 3.78
CA ASN A 117 22.86 4.08 4.71
C ASN A 117 22.68 5.41 5.47
N LYS A 118 21.45 5.79 5.80
CA LYS A 118 21.21 6.96 6.64
C LYS A 118 21.54 6.61 8.09
N SER A 119 22.58 7.23 8.65
CA SER A 119 22.82 7.17 10.09
C SER A 119 21.60 7.70 10.84
N LYS A 120 21.20 6.98 11.90
CA LYS A 120 20.19 7.45 12.85
C LYS A 120 20.70 8.64 13.64
#